data_AF-A0A5B7GMC9-F1
#
_entry.id   AF-A0A5B7GMC9-F1
#
_cell.length_a   1.000
_cell.length_b   1.000
_cell.length_c   1.000
_cell.angle_alpha   90.00
_cell.angle_beta   90.00
_cell.angle_gamma   90.00
#
_symmetry.space_group_name_H-M   'P 1'
#
loop_
_entity.id
_entity.type
_entity.pdbx_description
1 polymer ?
#
loop_
_entity_poly.entity_id
_entity_poly.type
_entity_poly.pdbx_seq_one_letter_code
_entity_poly.pdbx_strand_id
1 'polypeptide(L)'
;MNPNMTVEAPKQNPSIHHPNMTVQPVYKTRSFVPDYKGESFTRLRLMSHNLRVEVGRWSRTLREQRVCQCDGMQVQTEKHVLIECPLSAHCRDRYQMLTFTDLGELLQESNYLNEVCGWLHQRCTKHLLRLSYLYWCM
;
A
#
# COMPACT_ATOMS: atom_id res chain seq x y z
N MET A 1 18.99 32.15 -43.95
CA MET A 1 19.40 32.04 -42.53
C MET A 1 18.62 33.09 -41.77
N ASN A 2 17.70 32.69 -40.88
CA ASN A 2 16.95 33.61 -40.02
C ASN A 2 17.31 33.28 -38.56
N PRO A 3 17.97 34.18 -37.81
CA PRO A 3 18.42 33.92 -36.46
C PRO A 3 17.41 34.49 -35.47
N ASN A 4 16.36 33.74 -35.13
CA ASN A 4 15.57 33.96 -33.93
C ASN A 4 14.58 32.80 -33.73
N MET A 5 15.06 31.70 -33.15
CA MET A 5 14.22 30.71 -32.49
C MET A 5 14.51 30.78 -30.98
N THR A 6 13.88 31.73 -30.31
CA THR A 6 13.73 31.65 -28.85
C THR A 6 12.68 30.60 -28.55
N VAL A 7 13.14 29.45 -28.04
CA VAL A 7 12.29 28.44 -27.41
C VAL A 7 11.56 29.09 -26.24
N GLU A 8 10.24 29.32 -26.37
CA GLU A 8 9.42 29.79 -25.27
C GLU A 8 9.41 28.74 -24.14
N ALA A 9 9.69 29.19 -22.92
CA ALA A 9 9.60 28.37 -21.71
C ALA A 9 8.17 27.82 -21.54
N PRO A 10 8.01 26.60 -20.97
CA PRO A 10 6.69 25.99 -20.82
C PRO A 10 5.81 26.87 -19.93
N LYS A 11 4.71 27.37 -20.50
CA LYS A 11 3.71 28.18 -19.80
C LYS A 11 3.15 27.37 -18.63
N GLN A 12 3.40 27.84 -17.41
CA GLN A 12 2.84 27.25 -16.20
C GLN A 12 1.31 27.36 -16.28
N ASN A 13 0.63 26.22 -16.32
CA ASN A 13 -0.82 26.14 -16.28
C ASN A 13 -1.29 26.69 -14.91
N PRO A 14 -2.15 27.73 -14.86
CA PRO A 14 -2.61 28.27 -13.59
C PRO A 14 -3.41 27.19 -12.86
N SER A 15 -2.81 26.67 -11.79
CA SER A 15 -3.41 25.62 -10.98
C SER A 15 -4.67 26.16 -10.29
N ILE A 16 -5.84 25.66 -10.70
CA ILE A 16 -7.11 25.86 -10.00
C ILE A 16 -7.01 25.07 -8.68
N HIS A 17 -6.35 25.63 -7.68
CA HIS A 17 -6.26 25.03 -6.35
C HIS A 17 -7.13 25.82 -5.39
N HIS A 18 -8.05 25.10 -4.72
CA HIS A 18 -8.77 25.65 -3.58
C HIS A 18 -7.75 26.16 -2.53
N PRO A 19 -7.95 27.36 -1.97
CA PRO A 19 -6.95 28.02 -1.11
C PRO A 19 -6.61 27.26 0.19
N ASN A 20 -7.41 26.26 0.58
CA ASN A 20 -7.18 25.40 1.75
C ASN A 20 -6.72 23.98 1.40
N MET A 21 -6.29 23.73 0.16
CA MET A 21 -5.87 22.40 -0.27
C MET A 21 -4.37 22.21 -0.02
N THR A 22 -4.02 21.56 1.09
CA THR A 22 -2.63 21.23 1.40
C THR A 22 -2.16 20.08 0.52
N VAL A 23 -1.23 20.37 -0.40
CA VAL A 23 -0.59 19.34 -1.23
C VAL A 23 0.35 18.51 -0.35
N GLN A 24 0.20 17.17 -0.39
CA GLN A 24 1.06 16.24 0.35
C GLN A 24 2.53 16.41 -0.09
N PRO A 25 3.52 16.33 0.83
CA PRO A 25 4.94 16.55 0.51
C PRO A 25 5.46 15.73 -0.67
N VAL A 26 4.96 14.50 -0.85
CA VAL A 26 5.33 13.60 -1.95
C VAL A 26 5.06 14.18 -3.35
N TYR A 27 4.06 15.06 -3.49
CA TYR A 27 3.74 15.73 -4.76
C TYR A 27 4.46 17.08 -4.89
N LYS A 28 5.11 17.56 -3.83
CA LYS A 28 5.96 18.77 -3.85
C LYS A 28 7.39 18.42 -4.27
N THR A 29 7.85 17.21 -3.97
CA THR A 29 9.15 16.69 -4.39
C THR A 29 9.02 15.94 -5.71
N ARG A 30 9.97 16.11 -6.65
CA ARG A 30 10.09 15.28 -7.87
C ARG A 30 10.61 13.86 -7.57
N SER A 31 10.22 13.30 -6.44
CA SER A 31 10.56 11.95 -6.01
C SER A 31 9.76 10.96 -6.83
N PHE A 32 10.44 10.15 -7.63
CA PHE A 32 9.81 9.02 -8.33
C PHE A 32 9.31 8.00 -7.31
N VAL A 33 8.00 7.79 -7.28
CA VAL A 33 7.37 6.71 -6.50
C VAL A 33 6.85 5.68 -7.51
N PRO A 34 7.33 4.42 -7.47
CA PRO A 34 6.81 3.38 -8.35
C PRO A 34 5.30 3.17 -8.18
N ASP A 35 4.56 3.00 -9.28
CA ASP A 35 3.10 2.86 -9.28
C ASP A 35 2.60 1.72 -8.37
N TYR A 36 3.32 0.59 -8.33
CA TYR A 36 2.95 -0.56 -7.51
C TYR A 36 2.92 -0.23 -6.00
N LYS A 37 3.69 0.77 -5.54
CA LYS A 37 3.64 1.24 -4.15
C LYS A 37 2.32 1.98 -3.89
N GLY A 38 1.91 2.87 -4.80
CA GLY A 38 0.66 3.61 -4.70
C GLY A 38 -0.58 2.71 -4.79
N GLU A 39 -0.57 1.72 -5.69
CA GLU A 39 -1.62 0.70 -5.78
C GLU A 39 -1.73 -0.07 -4.46
N SER A 40 -0.61 -0.58 -3.95
CA SER A 40 -0.60 -1.40 -2.73
C SER A 40 -1.05 -0.61 -1.50
N PHE A 41 -0.68 0.67 -1.42
CA PHE A 41 -1.15 1.57 -0.37
C PHE A 41 -2.66 1.80 -0.42
N THR A 42 -3.16 2.10 -1.61
CA THR A 42 -4.59 2.32 -1.85
C THR A 42 -5.38 1.07 -1.49
N ARG A 43 -4.89 -0.11 -1.90
CA ARG A 43 -5.50 -1.40 -1.56
C ARG A 43 -5.48 -1.67 -0.07
N LEU A 44 -4.41 -1.34 0.65
CA LEU A 44 -4.39 -1.46 2.11
C LEU A 44 -5.44 -0.56 2.77
N ARG A 45 -5.50 0.72 2.40
CA ARG A 45 -6.46 1.68 2.98
C ARG A 45 -7.91 1.38 2.67
N LEU A 46 -8.19 0.84 1.49
CA LEU A 46 -9.54 0.51 1.04
C LEU A 46 -9.95 -0.93 1.39
N MET A 47 -9.14 -1.65 2.17
CA MET A 47 -9.36 -3.08 2.46
C MET A 47 -9.55 -3.93 1.18
N SER A 48 -8.80 -3.63 0.12
CA SER A 48 -8.82 -4.32 -1.19
C SER A 48 -7.58 -5.20 -1.40
N HIS A 49 -7.08 -5.79 -0.32
CA HIS A 49 -5.90 -6.65 -0.31
C HIS A 49 -6.25 -8.13 -0.06
N ASN A 50 -5.25 -8.99 -0.22
CA ASN A 50 -5.44 -10.44 -0.17
C ASN A 50 -5.22 -11.05 1.24
N LEU A 51 -5.28 -10.25 2.31
CA LEU A 51 -5.28 -10.80 3.67
C LEU A 51 -6.56 -11.61 3.92
N ARG A 52 -6.46 -12.66 4.75
CA ARG A 52 -7.60 -13.56 4.99
C ARG A 52 -8.80 -12.87 5.62
N VAL A 53 -8.61 -11.79 6.39
CA VAL A 53 -9.73 -11.00 6.93
C VAL A 53 -10.66 -10.52 5.81
N GLU A 54 -10.08 -10.14 4.67
CA GLU A 54 -10.81 -9.64 3.50
C GLU A 54 -11.20 -10.78 2.55
N VAL A 55 -10.27 -11.63 2.13
CA VAL A 55 -10.59 -12.76 1.23
C VAL A 55 -11.66 -13.67 1.83
N GLY A 56 -11.55 -13.96 3.13
CA GLY A 56 -12.52 -14.75 3.88
C GLY A 56 -13.92 -14.12 3.95
N ARG A 57 -14.02 -12.79 3.83
CA ARG A 57 -15.29 -12.08 3.78
C ARG A 57 -16.05 -12.42 2.50
N TRP A 58 -15.36 -12.40 1.36
CA TRP A 58 -15.93 -12.73 0.06
C TRP A 58 -16.25 -14.21 -0.09
N SER A 59 -15.43 -15.10 0.49
CA SER A 59 -15.64 -16.55 0.47
C SER A 59 -16.58 -17.07 1.57
N ARG A 60 -17.24 -16.18 2.33
CA ARG A 60 -18.13 -16.52 3.44
C ARG A 60 -17.48 -17.41 4.52
N THR A 61 -16.16 -17.31 4.67
CA THR A 61 -15.42 -17.95 5.76
C THR A 61 -15.70 -17.21 7.05
N LEU A 62 -15.98 -17.94 8.12
CA LEU A 62 -16.24 -17.38 9.45
C LEU A 62 -15.02 -16.59 9.94
N ARG A 63 -15.23 -15.51 10.74
CA ARG A 63 -14.15 -14.56 11.07
C ARG A 63 -13.03 -15.25 11.84
N GLU A 64 -13.38 -16.10 12.79
CA GLU A 64 -12.44 -16.90 13.60
C GLU A 64 -11.60 -17.86 12.75
N GLN A 65 -12.11 -18.30 11.60
CA GLN A 65 -11.39 -19.18 10.68
C GLN A 65 -10.43 -18.45 9.72
N ARG A 66 -10.46 -17.12 9.68
CA ARG A 66 -9.59 -16.29 8.81
C ARG A 66 -8.18 -16.15 9.38
N VAL A 67 -7.60 -17.25 9.82
CA VAL A 67 -6.36 -17.28 10.62
C VAL A 67 -5.10 -17.06 9.78
N CYS A 68 -4.08 -16.46 10.40
CA CYS A 68 -2.75 -16.30 9.83
C CYS A 68 -1.99 -17.63 9.83
N GLN A 69 -1.03 -17.77 8.92
CA GLN A 69 -0.18 -18.96 8.83
C GLN A 69 0.95 -18.98 9.88
N CYS A 70 1.19 -17.87 10.60
CA CYS A 70 2.27 -17.82 11.58
C CYS A 70 2.00 -18.72 12.79
N ASP A 71 0.74 -18.80 13.22
CA ASP A 71 0.30 -19.58 14.38
C ASP A 71 -0.92 -20.44 14.08
N GLY A 72 -1.65 -20.19 12.98
CA GLY A 72 -2.89 -20.89 12.68
C GLY A 72 -4.04 -20.56 13.63
N MET A 73 -3.90 -19.55 14.48
CA MET A 73 -4.83 -19.24 15.57
C MET A 73 -5.35 -17.81 15.50
N GLN A 74 -4.48 -16.83 15.24
CA GLN A 74 -4.89 -15.43 15.21
C GLN A 74 -5.49 -15.06 13.86
N VAL A 75 -6.59 -14.29 13.88
CA VAL A 75 -7.19 -13.74 12.66
C VAL A 75 -6.18 -12.87 11.92
N GLN A 76 -5.96 -13.15 10.64
CA GLN A 76 -5.03 -12.41 9.79
C GLN A 76 -5.62 -11.05 9.38
N THR A 77 -5.57 -10.11 10.31
CA THR A 77 -5.87 -8.69 10.12
C THR A 77 -4.65 -7.92 9.66
N GLU A 78 -4.85 -6.69 9.20
CA GLU A 78 -3.83 -5.70 8.88
C GLU A 78 -2.95 -5.44 10.10
N LYS A 79 -3.56 -5.23 11.27
CA LYS A 79 -2.84 -5.02 12.54
C LYS A 79 -1.93 -6.21 12.86
N HIS A 80 -2.49 -7.42 12.82
CA HIS A 80 -1.72 -8.63 13.05
C HIS A 80 -0.53 -8.69 12.09
N VAL A 81 -0.76 -8.53 10.79
CA VAL A 81 0.29 -8.66 9.78
C VAL A 81 1.35 -7.55 9.87
N LEU A 82 0.96 -6.31 10.14
CA LEU A 82 1.86 -5.15 10.07
C LEU A 82 2.56 -4.82 11.38
N ILE A 83 2.04 -5.30 12.52
CA ILE A 83 2.53 -4.93 13.86
C ILE A 83 3.01 -6.15 14.65
N GLU A 84 2.24 -7.24 14.61
CA GLU A 84 2.40 -8.34 15.58
C GLU A 84 3.06 -9.59 14.96
N CYS A 85 2.84 -9.85 13.68
CA CYS A 85 3.07 -11.15 13.05
C CYS A 85 4.57 -11.50 12.99
N PRO A 86 4.99 -12.68 13.47
CA PRO A 86 6.38 -13.12 13.37
C PRO A 86 6.87 -13.24 11.91
N LEU A 87 5.99 -13.62 10.99
CA LEU A 87 6.34 -13.80 9.57
C LEU A 87 6.72 -12.50 8.86
N SER A 88 6.33 -11.35 9.41
CA SER A 88 6.68 -10.01 8.91
C SER A 88 7.69 -9.29 9.81
N ALA A 89 8.21 -9.92 10.87
CA ALA A 89 9.13 -9.30 11.82
C ALA A 89 10.40 -8.75 11.14
N HIS A 90 11.01 -9.53 10.25
CA HIS A 90 12.17 -9.11 9.46
C HIS A 90 11.91 -7.85 8.61
N CYS A 91 10.67 -7.65 8.15
CA CYS A 91 10.31 -6.44 7.39
C CYS A 91 10.11 -5.26 8.32
N ARG A 92 9.47 -5.45 9.46
CA ARG A 92 9.35 -4.38 10.46
C ARG A 92 10.71 -3.90 10.92
N ASP A 93 11.64 -4.82 11.14
CA ASP A 93 13.02 -4.49 11.50
C ASP A 93 13.73 -3.72 10.37
N ARG A 94 13.73 -4.26 9.15
CA ARG A 94 14.33 -3.64 7.96
C ARG A 94 13.85 -2.21 7.71
N TYR A 95 12.57 -1.95 7.96
CA TYR A 95 11.93 -0.66 7.68
C TYR A 95 11.63 0.16 8.93
N GLN A 96 12.23 -0.19 10.07
CA GLN A 96 12.12 0.54 11.34
C GLN A 96 10.67 0.77 11.81
N MET A 97 9.78 -0.18 11.51
CA MET A 97 8.38 -0.14 11.91
C MET A 97 8.13 -0.70 13.32
N LEU A 98 9.19 -1.16 14.00
CA LEU A 98 9.09 -1.79 15.33
C LEU A 98 8.60 -0.81 16.42
N THR A 99 8.60 0.49 16.14
CA THR A 99 8.15 1.53 17.08
C THR A 99 6.63 1.69 17.11
N PHE A 100 5.90 1.17 16.12
CA PHE A 100 4.45 1.34 16.04
C PHE A 100 3.72 0.23 16.78
N THR A 101 2.74 0.61 17.59
CA THR A 101 1.85 -0.34 18.30
C THR A 101 0.41 -0.28 17.77
N ASP A 102 0.07 0.81 17.07
CA ASP A 102 -1.24 1.04 16.48
C ASP A 102 -1.15 1.15 14.94
N LEU A 103 -2.20 0.65 14.28
CA LEU A 103 -2.29 0.68 12.82
C LEU A 103 -2.59 2.09 12.30
N GLY A 104 -3.38 2.88 13.03
CA GLY A 104 -3.69 4.26 12.69
C GLY A 104 -2.43 5.14 12.69
N GLU A 105 -1.57 4.99 13.70
CA GLU A 105 -0.27 5.68 13.75
C GLU A 105 0.60 5.30 12.55
N LEU A 106 0.74 4.01 12.25
CA LEU A 106 1.51 3.53 11.10
C LEU A 106 0.98 4.09 9.77
N LEU A 107 -0.35 4.17 9.62
CA LEU A 107 -0.99 4.65 8.38
C LEU A 107 -0.97 6.18 8.23
N GLN A 108 -0.67 6.93 9.28
CA GLN A 108 -0.49 8.39 9.20
C GLN A 108 0.94 8.77 8.78
N GLU A 109 1.91 7.88 9.03
CA GLU A 109 3.31 8.14 8.72
C GLU A 109 3.67 7.86 7.26
N SER A 110 3.68 8.93 6.45
CA SER A 110 3.96 8.88 5.01
C SER A 110 5.32 8.26 4.62
N ASN A 111 6.31 8.30 5.51
CA ASN A 111 7.67 7.80 5.23
C ASN A 111 7.77 6.27 5.24
N TYR A 112 7.03 5.58 6.13
CA TYR A 112 7.10 4.12 6.28
C TYR A 112 6.15 3.39 5.34
N LEU A 113 5.11 4.08 4.87
CA LEU A 113 4.07 3.52 4.00
C LEU A 113 4.61 3.00 2.67
N ASN A 114 5.59 3.66 2.06
CA ASN A 114 6.19 3.21 0.80
C ASN A 114 6.82 1.82 0.91
N GLU A 115 7.37 1.50 2.07
CA GLU A 115 8.10 0.25 2.29
C GLU A 115 7.16 -0.89 2.72
N VAL A 116 6.17 -0.59 3.55
CA VAL A 116 5.05 -1.49 3.89
C VAL A 116 4.32 -1.95 2.63
N CYS A 117 4.05 -1.01 1.74
CA CYS A 117 3.34 -1.27 0.50
C CYS A 117 4.14 -2.16 -0.45
N GLY A 118 5.48 -2.04 -0.47
CA GLY A 118 6.36 -2.95 -1.19
C GLY A 118 6.28 -4.39 -0.66
N TRP A 119 6.22 -4.57 0.65
CA TRP A 119 6.09 -5.90 1.26
C TRP A 119 4.71 -6.52 1.02
N LEU A 120 3.64 -5.74 1.23
CA LEU A 120 2.27 -6.16 0.94
C LEU A 120 2.12 -6.52 -0.53
N HIS A 121 2.70 -5.74 -1.45
CA HIS A 121 2.71 -6.06 -2.87
C HIS A 121 3.26 -7.47 -3.11
N GLN A 122 4.44 -7.78 -2.57
CA GLN A 122 5.09 -9.08 -2.79
C GLN A 122 4.31 -10.26 -2.21
N ARG A 123 3.66 -10.11 -1.05
CA ARG A 123 2.89 -11.20 -0.42
C ARG A 123 1.45 -11.30 -0.97
N CYS A 124 0.82 -10.18 -1.33
CA CYS A 124 -0.52 -10.16 -1.91
C CYS A 124 -0.51 -10.57 -3.40
N THR A 125 0.50 -10.21 -4.18
CA THR A 125 0.55 -10.56 -5.62
C THR A 125 1.14 -11.94 -5.89
N LYS A 126 2.17 -12.38 -5.14
CA LYS A 126 2.87 -13.64 -5.46
C LYS A 126 2.13 -14.92 -5.07
N HIS A 127 1.04 -14.85 -4.31
CA HIS A 127 0.16 -16.01 -4.11
C HIS A 127 -0.89 -16.18 -5.23
N LEU A 128 -0.94 -15.26 -6.21
CA LEU A 128 -1.93 -15.28 -7.28
C LEU A 128 -1.45 -15.87 -8.61
N LEU A 129 -0.14 -16.06 -8.84
CA LEU A 129 0.31 -16.83 -10.01
C LEU A 129 0.03 -18.34 -9.91
N ARG A 130 -0.64 -18.82 -8.85
CA ARG A 130 -1.17 -20.18 -8.81
C ARG A 130 -2.68 -20.30 -8.60
N LEU A 131 -3.43 -19.24 -8.29
CA LEU A 131 -4.86 -19.39 -7.96
C LEU A 131 -5.83 -18.27 -8.44
N SER A 132 -5.40 -17.18 -9.09
CA SER A 132 -6.36 -16.15 -9.55
C SER A 132 -6.98 -16.37 -10.93
N TYR A 133 -6.57 -17.38 -11.70
CA TYR A 133 -7.13 -17.57 -13.05
C TYR A 133 -8.40 -18.43 -13.10
N LEU A 134 -8.89 -18.98 -11.97
CA LEU A 134 -10.04 -19.90 -11.99
C LEU A 134 -11.30 -19.41 -11.25
N TYR A 135 -11.29 -18.23 -10.63
CA TYR A 135 -12.46 -17.74 -9.88
C TYR A 135 -12.92 -16.31 -10.22
N TRP A 136 -12.47 -15.77 -11.36
CA TRP A 136 -12.94 -14.46 -11.87
C TRP A 136 -13.62 -14.54 -13.25
N CYS A 137 -14.00 -15.75 -13.68
CA CYS A 137 -14.93 -16.00 -14.79
C CYS A 137 -15.79 -17.23 -14.45
N MET A 138 -16.72 -17.08 -13.50
CA MET A 138 -17.99 -17.81 -13.43
C MET A 138 -18.89 -17.15 -12.38
#